data_AF-A0AAU8LFG2-F1
#
_entry.id   AF-A0AAU8LFG2-F1
#
_cell.length_a   1.000
_cell.length_b   1.000
_cell.length_c   1.000
_cell.angle_alpha   90.00
_cell.angle_beta   90.00
_cell.angle_gamma   90.00
#
_symmetry.space_group_name_H-M   'P 1'
#
loop_
_entity.id
_entity.type
_entity.pdbx_description
1 polymer ?
#
loop_
_entity_poly.entity_id
_entity_poly.type
_entity_poly.pdbx_seq_one_letter_code
_entity_poly.pdbx_strand_id
1 'polypeptide(L)'
;MKPSSLSALLACAAILAPWGAQAAMDKTTRDTFTQECIAAAKQQNLDDKTAKAHCDCGAKQVDSHFTDKEIATLNGPSSDSSPALTQKLQKIVTENCASAKK
;
A
#
# COMPACT_ATOMS: atom_id res chain seq x y z
N MET A 1 1.57 -38.02 31.79
CA MET A 1 2.95 -37.60 31.44
C MET A 1 3.22 -38.02 29.99
N LYS A 2 3.89 -37.15 29.21
CA LYS A 2 4.27 -37.16 27.76
C LYS A 2 5.10 -38.39 27.32
N PRO A 3 5.52 -38.56 26.02
CA PRO A 3 5.00 -38.15 24.69
C PRO A 3 5.23 -39.23 23.58
N SER A 4 5.11 -38.82 22.29
CA SER A 4 5.80 -39.36 21.08
C SER A 4 5.07 -40.44 20.28
N SER A 5 5.07 -40.50 18.95
CA SER A 5 5.53 -39.68 17.81
C SER A 5 4.88 -40.35 16.58
N LEU A 6 4.47 -39.66 15.52
CA LEU A 6 5.24 -39.56 14.27
C LEU A 6 4.39 -38.74 13.29
N SER A 7 4.51 -37.42 13.34
CA SER A 7 4.14 -36.57 12.21
C SER A 7 5.15 -36.81 11.10
N ALA A 8 4.76 -37.61 10.12
CA ALA A 8 5.56 -37.90 8.96
C ALA A 8 5.52 -36.72 7.97
N LEU A 9 6.73 -36.21 7.69
CA LEU A 9 7.20 -35.80 6.37
C LEU A 9 6.67 -34.49 5.76
N LEU A 10 7.41 -33.42 6.08
CA LEU A 10 8.16 -32.62 5.10
C LEU A 10 7.78 -32.80 3.62
N ALA A 11 7.21 -31.73 3.05
CA ALA A 11 7.54 -31.30 1.70
C ALA A 11 7.94 -29.82 1.76
N CYS A 12 9.23 -29.59 2.01
CA CYS A 12 9.88 -28.32 1.71
C CYS A 12 9.87 -28.11 0.19
N ALA A 13 9.03 -27.20 -0.28
CA ALA A 13 9.22 -26.51 -1.54
C ALA A 13 8.66 -25.08 -1.46
N ALA A 14 8.96 -24.37 -0.37
CA ALA A 14 8.94 -22.91 -0.44
C ALA A 14 10.27 -22.50 -1.08
N ILE A 15 10.22 -22.31 -2.39
CA ILE A 15 11.30 -21.73 -3.19
C ILE A 15 11.75 -20.46 -2.46
N LEU A 16 13.04 -20.41 -2.14
CA LEU A 16 13.76 -19.22 -1.74
C LEU A 16 13.66 -18.19 -2.86
N ALA A 17 12.61 -17.36 -2.84
CA ALA A 17 12.68 -16.04 -3.43
C ALA A 17 13.01 -15.08 -2.28
N PRO A 18 14.26 -14.62 -2.15
CA PRO A 18 14.61 -13.57 -1.20
C PRO A 18 14.13 -12.22 -1.75
N TRP A 19 12.82 -12.06 -1.96
CA TRP A 19 12.19 -10.78 -2.28
C TRP A 19 11.08 -10.52 -1.26
N GLY A 20 11.40 -10.68 0.02
CA GLY A 20 10.51 -10.39 1.14
C GLY A 20 10.99 -9.17 1.94
N ALA A 21 11.55 -8.15 1.28
CA ALA A 21 12.13 -6.99 1.96
C ALA A 21 11.90 -5.65 1.23
N GLN A 22 10.76 -5.49 0.55
CA GLN A 22 10.35 -4.19 0.03
C GLN A 22 8.89 -3.87 0.34
N ALA A 23 8.48 -4.07 1.61
CA ALA A 23 7.21 -3.58 2.17
C ALA A 23 7.14 -2.04 2.31
N ALA A 24 7.80 -1.32 1.41
CA ALA A 24 7.73 0.12 1.26
C ALA A 24 7.81 0.42 -0.23
N MET A 25 6.94 1.29 -0.72
CA MET A 25 7.06 1.85 -2.07
C MET A 25 8.51 2.29 -2.28
N ASP A 26 9.11 1.83 -3.37
CA ASP A 26 10.39 2.37 -3.80
C ASP A 26 10.24 3.89 -3.99
N LYS A 27 11.36 4.61 -3.95
CA LYS A 27 11.34 6.08 -4.05
C LYS A 27 10.60 6.54 -5.31
N THR A 28 10.82 5.88 -6.44
CA THR A 28 10.19 6.19 -7.73
C THR A 28 8.69 6.01 -7.66
N THR A 29 8.22 4.85 -7.19
CA THR A 29 6.81 4.54 -7.04
C THR A 29 6.09 5.53 -6.12
N ARG A 30 6.71 5.85 -4.98
CA ARG A 30 6.18 6.83 -4.03
C ARG A 30 6.12 8.23 -4.60
N ASP A 31 7.17 8.66 -5.31
CA ASP A 31 7.21 9.97 -5.94
C ASP A 31 6.10 10.09 -7.00
N THR A 32 5.93 9.06 -7.86
CA THR A 32 4.84 8.98 -8.84
C THR A 32 3.46 9.04 -8.17
N PHE A 33 3.20 8.16 -7.19
CA PHE A 33 1.94 8.15 -6.44
C PHE A 33 1.62 9.53 -5.82
N THR A 34 2.62 10.16 -5.21
CA THR A 34 2.45 11.46 -4.56
C THR A 34 2.14 12.55 -5.58
N GLN A 35 2.83 12.56 -6.73
CA GLN A 35 2.55 13.52 -7.81
C GLN A 35 1.15 13.35 -8.40
N GLU A 36 0.73 12.12 -8.68
CA GLU A 36 -0.61 11.83 -9.20
C GLU A 36 -1.70 12.18 -8.19
N CYS A 37 -1.47 11.86 -6.91
CA CYS A 37 -2.37 12.25 -5.83
C CYS A 37 -2.48 13.77 -5.71
N ILE A 38 -1.35 14.51 -5.77
CA ILE A 38 -1.37 15.98 -5.72
C ILE A 38 -2.11 16.54 -6.94
N ALA A 39 -1.87 16.00 -8.14
CA ALA A 39 -2.57 16.42 -9.35
C ALA A 39 -4.09 16.22 -9.20
N ALA A 40 -4.53 15.07 -8.70
CA ALA A 40 -5.94 14.78 -8.43
C ALA A 40 -6.53 15.67 -7.32
N ALA A 41 -5.78 15.92 -6.25
CA ALA A 41 -6.18 16.83 -5.17
C ALA A 41 -6.34 18.29 -5.66
N LYS A 42 -5.46 18.74 -6.57
CA LYS A 42 -5.59 20.06 -7.22
C LYS A 42 -6.85 20.16 -8.08
N GLN A 43 -7.26 19.08 -8.75
CA GLN A 43 -8.57 19.05 -9.46
C GLN A 43 -9.75 19.22 -8.49
N GLN A 44 -9.56 18.90 -7.21
CA GLN A 44 -10.54 19.09 -6.13
C GLN A 44 -10.38 20.45 -5.41
N ASN A 45 -9.62 21.40 -5.97
CA ASN A 45 -9.36 22.73 -5.40
C ASN A 45 -8.67 22.72 -4.02
N LEU A 46 -7.92 21.66 -3.70
CA LEU A 46 -7.03 21.66 -2.52
C LEU A 46 -5.79 22.51 -2.79
N ASP A 47 -5.38 23.31 -1.81
CA ASP A 47 -4.11 24.06 -1.89
C ASP A 47 -2.91 23.11 -1.86
N ASP A 48 -1.77 23.56 -2.41
CA ASP A 48 -0.57 22.74 -2.56
C ASP A 48 -0.06 22.14 -1.25
N LYS A 49 -0.16 22.87 -0.14
CA LYS A 49 0.31 22.41 1.17
C LYS A 49 -0.61 21.32 1.72
N THR A 50 -1.91 21.51 1.64
CA THR A 50 -2.92 20.53 2.08
C THR A 50 -2.92 19.30 1.18
N ALA A 51 -2.83 19.48 -0.15
CA ALA A 51 -2.70 18.39 -1.10
C ALA A 51 -1.44 17.56 -0.82
N LYS A 52 -0.29 18.22 -0.63
CA LYS A 52 0.96 17.52 -0.29
C LYS A 52 0.84 16.76 1.04
N ALA A 53 0.31 17.38 2.09
CA ALA A 53 0.16 16.73 3.39
C ALA A 53 -0.77 15.50 3.32
N HIS A 54 -1.87 15.62 2.58
CA HIS A 54 -2.82 14.52 2.37
C HIS A 54 -2.17 13.36 1.60
N CYS A 55 -1.47 13.66 0.52
CA CYS A 55 -0.81 12.65 -0.33
C CYS A 55 0.40 11.99 0.35
N ASP A 56 1.21 12.76 1.09
CA ASP A 56 2.30 12.21 1.92
C ASP A 56 1.75 11.26 2.99
N CYS A 57 0.61 11.60 3.60
CA CYS A 57 -0.04 10.71 4.55
C CYS A 57 -0.54 9.43 3.84
N GLY A 58 -1.22 9.57 2.70
CA GLY A 58 -1.67 8.43 1.91
C GLY A 58 -0.54 7.48 1.55
N ALA A 59 0.61 8.00 1.10
CA ALA A 59 1.78 7.20 0.79
C ALA A 59 2.28 6.40 2.02
N LYS A 60 2.33 7.03 3.20
CA LYS A 60 2.70 6.32 4.45
C LYS A 60 1.71 5.22 4.83
N GLN A 61 0.42 5.46 4.60
CA GLN A 61 -0.61 4.44 4.85
C GLN A 61 -0.50 3.28 3.87
N VAL A 62 -0.18 3.55 2.61
CA VAL A 62 0.11 2.53 1.61
C VAL A 62 1.30 1.67 2.07
N ASP A 63 2.42 2.31 2.41
CA ASP A 63 3.62 1.63 2.92
C ASP A 63 3.34 0.77 4.17
N SER A 64 2.40 1.17 5.03
CA SER A 64 2.15 0.49 6.32
C SER A 64 1.07 -0.60 6.25
N HIS A 65 0.13 -0.52 5.31
CA HIS A 65 -1.07 -1.36 5.28
C HIS A 65 -1.24 -2.19 4.00
N PHE A 66 -0.36 -2.01 3.02
CA PHE A 66 -0.40 -2.75 1.76
C PHE A 66 0.87 -3.57 1.60
N THR A 67 0.70 -4.75 1.03
CA THR A 67 1.80 -5.61 0.60
C THR A 67 2.34 -5.16 -0.75
N ASP A 68 3.58 -5.54 -1.08
CA ASP A 68 4.26 -5.20 -2.33
C ASP A 68 3.41 -5.56 -3.56
N LYS A 69 2.70 -6.70 -3.49
CA LYS A 69 1.78 -7.14 -4.55
C LYS A 69 0.59 -6.20 -4.68
N GLU A 70 -0.04 -5.82 -3.57
CA GLU A 70 -1.18 -4.90 -3.59
C GLU A 70 -0.75 -3.49 -4.07
N ILE A 71 0.44 -3.04 -3.68
CA ILE A 71 1.04 -1.78 -4.15
C ILE A 71 1.29 -1.83 -5.66
N ALA A 72 1.86 -2.93 -6.17
CA ALA A 72 2.07 -3.10 -7.60
C ALA A 72 0.74 -3.12 -8.38
N THR A 73 -0.31 -3.72 -7.81
CA THR A 73 -1.67 -3.69 -8.41
C THR A 73 -2.28 -2.29 -8.38
N LEU A 74 -2.06 -1.50 -7.33
CA LEU A 74 -2.53 -0.11 -7.25
C LEU A 74 -1.80 0.82 -8.24
N ASN A 75 -0.51 0.60 -8.49
CA ASN A 75 0.29 1.38 -9.46
C ASN A 75 0.29 0.78 -10.88
N GLY A 76 -0.38 -0.36 -11.08
CA GLY A 76 -0.50 -1.00 -12.38
C GLY A 76 -1.45 -0.25 -13.31
N PRO A 77 -1.52 -0.62 -14.61
CA PRO A 77 -2.48 -0.04 -15.53
C PRO A 77 -3.90 -0.19 -14.97
N SER A 78 -4.77 0.81 -15.17
CA SER A 78 -6.10 0.88 -14.52
C SER A 78 -7.03 -0.30 -14.80
N SER A 79 -6.70 -1.19 -15.75
CA SER A 79 -7.38 -2.46 -15.98
C SER A 79 -7.09 -3.54 -14.91
N ASP A 80 -5.96 -3.42 -14.22
CA ASP A 80 -5.52 -4.35 -13.17
C ASP A 80 -5.84 -3.82 -11.76
N SER A 81 -6.21 -2.54 -11.62
CA SER A 81 -6.54 -1.94 -10.33
C SER A 81 -7.79 -2.61 -9.73
N SER A 82 -7.58 -3.46 -8.72
CA SER A 82 -8.68 -4.11 -8.03
C SER A 82 -9.53 -3.08 -7.27
N PRO A 83 -10.86 -3.01 -7.52
CA PRO A 83 -11.74 -2.08 -6.81
C PRO A 83 -11.76 -2.32 -5.30
N ALA A 84 -11.41 -3.52 -4.83
CA ALA A 84 -11.25 -3.81 -3.41
C ALA A 84 -10.01 -3.12 -2.81
N LEU A 85 -8.91 -3.05 -3.54
CA LEU A 85 -7.69 -2.36 -3.10
C LEU A 85 -7.88 -0.84 -3.11
N THR A 86 -8.56 -0.31 -4.14
CA THR A 86 -8.94 1.11 -4.18
C THR A 86 -9.85 1.49 -3.01
N GLN A 87 -10.85 0.66 -2.69
CA GLN A 87 -11.70 0.89 -1.51
C GLN A 87 -10.92 0.80 -0.19
N LYS A 88 -10.02 -0.17 -0.06
CA LYS A 88 -9.12 -0.26 1.10
C LYS A 88 -8.27 1.01 1.24
N LEU A 89 -7.73 1.51 0.14
CA LEU A 89 -6.92 2.72 0.13
C LEU A 89 -7.74 3.93 0.56
N GLN A 90 -8.91 4.14 -0.06
CA GLN A 90 -9.82 5.22 0.29
C GLN A 90 -10.24 5.16 1.76
N LYS A 91 -10.54 3.97 2.29
CA LYS A 91 -10.89 3.77 3.69
C LYS A 91 -9.75 4.20 4.61
N ILE A 92 -8.55 3.66 4.41
CA ILE A 92 -7.41 3.94 5.30
C ILE A 92 -7.00 5.41 5.20
N VAL A 93 -7.01 6.01 4.02
CA VAL A 93 -6.75 7.45 3.82
C VAL A 93 -7.83 8.29 4.50
N THR A 94 -9.11 7.94 4.41
CA THR A 94 -10.19 8.68 5.09
C THR A 94 -10.07 8.57 6.61
N GLU A 95 -9.72 7.39 7.12
CA GLU A 95 -9.60 7.13 8.56
C GLU A 95 -8.33 7.78 9.18
N ASN A 96 -7.23 7.85 8.43
CA ASN A 96 -5.91 8.21 8.99
C ASN A 96 -5.31 9.50 8.40
N CYS A 97 -5.82 9.96 7.27
CA CYS A 97 -5.25 11.07 6.49
C CYS A 97 -6.26 12.17 6.15
N ALA A 98 -7.42 12.17 6.79
CA ALA A 98 -8.33 13.31 6.75
C ALA A 98 -7.56 14.56 7.19
N SER A 99 -7.25 15.42 6.23
CA SER A 99 -6.73 16.76 6.46
C SER A 99 -7.63 17.39 7.51
N ALA A 100 -7.03 17.84 8.61
CA ALA A 100 -7.73 18.37 9.77
C ALA A 100 -8.95 19.19 9.35
N LYS A 101 -10.15 18.73 9.74
CA LYS A 101 -11.28 19.64 9.89
C LYS A 101 -10.83 20.72 10.86
N LYS A 102 -10.48 21.89 10.34
CA LYS A 102 -10.50 23.16 11.05
C LYS A 102 -10.46 24.31 10.05
#